data_AF-A0A672RDN9-F1
#
_entry.id   AF-A0A672RDN9-F1
#
_cell.length_a   1.000
_cell.length_b   1.000
_cell.length_c   1.000
_cell.angle_alpha   90.00
_cell.angle_beta   90.00
_cell.angle_gamma   90.00
#
_symmetry.space_group_name_H-M   'P 1'
#
loop_
_entity.id
_entity.type
_entity.pdbx_description
1 polymer ?
#
loop_
_entity_poly.entity_id
_entity_poly.type
_entity_poly.pdbx_seq_one_letter_code
_entity_poly.pdbx_strand_id
1 'polypeptide(L)'
;MGILCVDNRRIQRFIHIYRKKRQPTAVLAFPYCEAQLLSRQIPCALQREEYNLGDIFLGVEYVMQQCKETSQDLHEALTVVTAHGICHLLGHRHETEEEWNEMQQKVSYILSEFNRQPPRATHKEKRVGHQTDS
;
A
#
# COMPACT_ATOMS: atom_id res chain seq x y z
N MET A 1 -7.68 -2.93 -8.93
CA MET A 1 -6.36 -2.67 -8.32
C MET A 1 -5.71 -3.99 -7.96
N GLY A 2 -4.50 -4.26 -8.44
CA GLY A 2 -3.67 -5.37 -7.98
C GLY A 2 -2.72 -4.93 -6.85
N ILE A 3 -2.43 -5.85 -5.92
CA ILE A 3 -1.39 -5.65 -4.90
C ILE A 3 -0.44 -6.86 -4.95
N LEU A 4 0.84 -6.60 -5.15
CA LEU A 4 1.90 -7.59 -5.21
C LEU A 4 2.89 -7.37 -4.08
N CYS A 5 2.96 -8.30 -3.13
CA CYS A 5 3.98 -8.31 -2.10
C CYS A 5 5.26 -8.93 -2.66
N VAL A 6 6.37 -8.21 -2.57
CA VAL A 6 7.65 -8.59 -3.19
C VAL A 6 8.82 -8.46 -2.21
N ASP A 7 9.85 -9.27 -2.47
CA ASP A 7 11.13 -9.21 -1.77
C ASP A 7 12.00 -8.03 -2.25
N ASN A 8 13.09 -7.76 -1.53
CA ASN A 8 14.02 -6.66 -1.82
C ASN A 8 14.62 -6.77 -3.23
N ARG A 9 14.99 -7.99 -3.64
CA ARG A 9 15.61 -8.24 -4.94
C ARG A 9 14.65 -7.90 -6.08
N ARG A 10 13.38 -8.28 -5.97
CA ARG A 10 12.34 -8.04 -6.97
C ARG A 10 11.97 -6.57 -7.02
N ILE A 11 11.74 -5.91 -5.88
CA ILE A 11 11.37 -4.49 -5.91
C ILE A 11 12.51 -3.61 -6.43
N GLN A 12 13.77 -3.90 -6.07
CA GLN A 12 14.94 -3.21 -6.63
C GLN A 12 15.01 -3.38 -8.15
N ARG A 13 14.71 -4.57 -8.67
CA ARG A 13 14.65 -4.82 -10.11
C ARG A 13 13.61 -3.93 -10.79
N PHE A 14 12.41 -3.83 -10.22
CA PHE A 14 11.35 -2.97 -10.76
C PHE A 14 11.71 -1.48 -10.69
N ILE A 15 12.27 -1.01 -9.58
CA ILE A 15 12.75 0.39 -9.46
C ILE A 15 13.81 0.69 -10.53
N HIS A 16 14.71 -0.25 -10.79
CA HIS A 16 15.74 -0.08 -11.81
C HIS A 16 15.14 0.02 -13.21
N ILE A 17 14.23 -0.88 -13.57
CA ILE A 17 13.58 -0.92 -14.89
C ILE A 17 12.74 0.35 -15.13
N TYR A 18 11.92 0.74 -14.15
CA TYR A 18 10.90 1.80 -14.36
C TYR A 18 11.33 3.19 -13.89
N ARG A 19 12.24 3.30 -12.92
CA ARG A 19 12.65 4.58 -12.32
C ARG A 19 14.14 4.87 -12.48
N LYS A 20 14.92 3.97 -13.08
CA LYS A 20 16.40 4.07 -13.23
C LYS A 20 17.16 4.33 -11.91
N LYS A 21 16.55 3.96 -10.77
CA LYS A 21 17.14 4.06 -9.43
C LYS A 21 17.56 2.67 -8.93
N ARG A 22 18.48 2.59 -7.96
CA ARG A 22 19.04 1.31 -7.47
C ARG A 22 18.76 0.99 -6.01
N GLN A 23 18.09 1.87 -5.28
CA GLN A 23 17.74 1.63 -3.88
C GLN A 23 16.36 0.98 -3.77
N PRO A 24 16.16 -0.03 -2.90
CA PRO A 24 14.84 -0.57 -2.60
C PRO A 24 13.91 0.53 -2.07
N THR A 25 12.62 0.38 -2.27
CA THR A 25 11.58 1.28 -1.75
C THR A 25 10.51 0.46 -1.05
N ALA A 26 9.72 1.08 -0.18
CA ALA A 26 8.59 0.43 0.47
C ALA A 26 7.44 0.15 -0.52
N VAL A 27 7.27 1.02 -1.54
CA VAL A 27 6.16 0.92 -2.49
C VAL A 27 6.50 1.45 -3.88
N LEU A 28 5.99 0.77 -4.91
CA LEU A 28 5.84 1.28 -6.27
C LEU A 28 4.37 1.18 -6.69
N ALA A 29 3.87 2.20 -7.37
CA ALA A 29 2.52 2.23 -7.90
C ALA A 29 2.56 2.45 -9.41
N PHE A 30 1.77 1.67 -10.14
CA PHE A 30 1.61 1.70 -11.59
C PHE A 30 0.14 1.96 -11.92
N PRO A 31 -0.24 3.22 -12.16
CA PRO A 31 -1.59 3.59 -12.54
C PRO A 31 -2.00 2.90 -13.85
N TYR A 32 -3.26 2.46 -13.93
CA TYR A 32 -3.77 1.82 -15.15
C TYR A 32 -3.93 2.82 -16.30
N CYS A 33 -4.37 4.04 -16.00
CA CYS A 33 -4.62 5.08 -16.99
C CYS A 33 -3.98 6.41 -16.57
N GLU A 34 -3.08 6.95 -17.40
CA GLU A 34 -2.41 8.23 -17.13
C GLU A 34 -3.38 9.42 -17.09
N ALA A 35 -4.48 9.36 -17.86
CA ALA A 35 -5.49 10.42 -17.87
C ALA A 35 -6.18 10.58 -16.49
N GLN A 36 -6.25 9.51 -15.68
CA GLN A 36 -6.79 9.59 -14.31
C GLN A 36 -5.87 10.42 -13.39
N LEU A 37 -4.55 10.37 -13.62
CA LEU A 37 -3.56 11.10 -12.81
C LEU A 37 -3.70 12.61 -12.93
N LEU A 38 -4.11 13.10 -14.10
CA LEU A 38 -4.31 14.53 -14.36
C LEU A 38 -5.53 15.08 -13.61
N SER A 39 -6.58 14.25 -13.46
CA SER A 39 -7.83 14.68 -12.84
C SER A 39 -7.81 14.64 -11.31
N ARG A 40 -6.90 13.85 -10.72
CA ARG A 40 -6.83 13.53 -9.27
C ARG A 40 -8.20 13.15 -8.67
N GLN A 41 -9.07 12.61 -9.51
CA GLN A 41 -10.44 12.25 -9.19
C GLN A 41 -10.62 10.75 -9.44
N ILE A 42 -11.51 10.15 -8.66
CA ILE A 42 -11.94 8.79 -8.93
C ILE A 42 -12.69 8.83 -10.27
N PRO A 43 -12.40 7.92 -11.21
CA PRO A 43 -13.06 7.86 -12.50
C PRO A 43 -14.57 7.75 -12.31
N CYS A 44 -15.33 8.70 -12.87
CA CYS A 44 -16.78 8.56 -13.00
C CYS A 44 -17.03 7.67 -14.21
N ALA A 45 -16.85 6.37 -13.99
CA ALA A 45 -16.70 5.40 -15.05
C ALA A 45 -18.05 4.99 -15.65
N LEU A 46 -18.19 5.10 -16.98
CA LEU A 46 -19.35 4.56 -17.72
C LEU A 46 -19.17 3.06 -18.02
N GLN A 47 -17.94 2.55 -17.93
CA GLN A 47 -17.57 1.15 -18.20
C GLN A 47 -16.75 0.53 -17.05
N ARG A 48 -16.79 -0.80 -16.92
CA ARG A 48 -16.18 -1.51 -15.77
C ARG A 48 -14.66 -1.37 -15.74
N GLU A 49 -14.03 -1.26 -16.89
CA GLU A 49 -12.58 -1.18 -17.08
C GLU A 49 -11.99 0.13 -16.56
N GLU A 50 -12.78 1.20 -16.52
CA GLU A 50 -12.38 2.52 -16.03
C GLU A 50 -12.25 2.56 -14.50
N TYR A 51 -12.78 1.57 -13.77
CA TYR A 51 -12.55 1.42 -12.32
C TYR A 51 -11.21 0.77 -11.96
N ASN A 52 -10.43 0.30 -12.94
CA ASN A 52 -9.13 -0.26 -12.64
C ASN A 52 -8.13 0.87 -12.31
N LEU A 53 -7.74 0.97 -11.03
CA LEU A 53 -6.74 1.95 -10.58
C LEU A 53 -5.30 1.58 -10.99
N GLY A 54 -5.04 0.31 -11.33
CA GLY A 54 -3.69 -0.20 -11.60
C GLY A 54 -3.11 -1.05 -10.47
N ASP A 55 -1.79 -1.10 -10.35
CA ASP A 55 -1.08 -2.08 -9.52
C ASP A 55 -0.14 -1.43 -8.50
N ILE A 56 -0.11 -1.99 -7.29
CA ILE A 56 0.80 -1.61 -6.21
C ILE A 56 1.76 -2.77 -5.94
N PHE A 57 3.07 -2.49 -5.94
CA PHE A 57 4.10 -3.42 -5.52
C PHE A 57 4.62 -2.99 -4.15
N LEU A 58 4.42 -3.84 -3.15
CA LEU A 58 4.82 -3.61 -1.76
C LEU A 58 6.11 -4.35 -1.45
N GLY A 59 7.17 -3.62 -1.10
CA GLY A 59 8.45 -4.16 -0.66
C GLY A 59 8.36 -4.66 0.78
N VAL A 60 7.65 -5.76 1.02
CA VAL A 60 7.34 -6.23 2.37
C VAL A 60 8.62 -6.54 3.15
N GLU A 61 9.61 -7.15 2.51
CA GLU A 61 10.92 -7.42 3.15
C GLU A 61 11.62 -6.11 3.58
N TYR A 62 11.56 -5.07 2.75
CA TYR A 62 12.11 -3.75 3.06
C TYR A 62 11.41 -3.13 4.26
N VAL A 63 10.07 -3.13 4.26
CA VAL A 63 9.27 -2.58 5.37
C VAL A 63 9.56 -3.35 6.66
N MET A 64 9.65 -4.68 6.61
CA MET A 64 10.00 -5.51 7.76
C MET A 64 11.37 -5.18 8.33
N GLN A 65 12.37 -4.90 7.49
CA GLN A 65 13.71 -4.50 7.95
C GLN A 65 13.66 -3.13 8.63
N GLN A 66 12.99 -2.16 8.03
CA GLN A 66 12.81 -0.83 8.61
C GLN A 66 12.10 -0.89 9.96
N CYS A 67 10.99 -1.63 10.07
CA CYS A 67 10.27 -1.80 11.35
C CYS A 67 11.14 -2.38 12.47
N LYS A 68 12.06 -3.30 12.15
CA LYS A 68 13.01 -3.85 13.14
C LYS A 68 13.99 -2.79 13.64
N GLU A 69 14.45 -1.92 12.74
CA GLU A 69 15.40 -0.84 13.07
C GLU A 69 14.74 0.28 13.87
N THR A 70 13.48 0.61 13.55
CA THR A 70 12.73 1.73 14.16
C THR A 70 11.81 1.30 15.30
N SER A 71 11.74 0.01 15.62
CA SER A 71 10.81 -0.57 16.60
C SER A 71 9.33 -0.22 16.32
N GLN A 72 8.95 -0.14 15.04
CA GLN A 72 7.58 0.12 14.61
C GLN A 72 6.80 -1.18 14.35
N ASP A 73 5.47 -1.12 14.50
CA ASP A 73 4.61 -2.25 14.15
C ASP A 73 4.56 -2.46 12.63
N LEU A 74 4.68 -3.72 12.21
CA LEU A 74 4.69 -4.08 10.78
C LEU A 74 3.33 -3.88 10.13
N HIS A 75 2.24 -4.17 10.84
CA HIS A 75 0.89 -4.04 10.29
C HIS A 75 0.55 -2.56 10.08
N GLU A 76 0.85 -1.70 11.05
CA GLU A 76 0.71 -0.25 10.92
C GLU A 76 1.56 0.30 9.76
N ALA A 77 2.84 -0.09 9.67
CA ALA A 77 3.72 0.35 8.60
C ALA A 77 3.21 -0.08 7.20
N LEU A 78 2.78 -1.34 7.04
CA LEU A 78 2.21 -1.81 5.78
C LEU A 78 0.89 -1.10 5.45
N THR A 79 0.09 -0.75 6.44
CA THR A 79 -1.16 0.00 6.24
C THR A 79 -0.86 1.40 5.70
N VAL A 80 0.10 2.11 6.30
CA VAL A 80 0.55 3.43 5.83
C VAL A 80 1.12 3.35 4.41
N VAL A 81 2.01 2.38 4.15
CA VAL A 81 2.64 2.20 2.83
C VAL A 81 1.61 1.84 1.76
N THR A 82 0.58 1.06 2.11
CA THR A 82 -0.52 0.74 1.19
C THR A 82 -1.36 1.97 0.88
N ALA A 83 -1.74 2.77 1.89
CA ALA A 83 -2.47 4.02 1.70
C ALA A 83 -1.67 5.01 0.84
N HIS A 84 -0.35 5.08 1.03
CA HIS A 84 0.56 5.86 0.20
C HIS A 84 0.57 5.38 -1.26
N GLY A 85 0.62 4.07 -1.50
CA GLY A 85 0.50 3.48 -2.83
C GLY A 85 -0.83 3.81 -3.53
N ILE A 86 -1.94 3.78 -2.80
CA ILE A 86 -3.26 4.17 -3.33
C ILE A 86 -3.26 5.65 -3.73
N CYS A 87 -2.68 6.53 -2.91
CA CYS A 87 -2.57 7.95 -3.25
C CYS A 87 -1.83 8.18 -4.57
N HIS A 88 -0.78 7.40 -4.84
CA HIS A 88 -0.09 7.45 -6.13
C HIS A 88 -0.94 6.98 -7.31
N LEU A 89 -1.75 5.92 -7.14
CA LEU A 89 -2.67 5.48 -8.19
C LEU A 89 -3.73 6.54 -8.51
N LEU A 90 -4.08 7.37 -7.52
CA LEU A 90 -5.02 8.49 -7.67
C LEU A 90 -4.36 9.79 -8.18
N GLY A 91 -3.06 9.78 -8.50
CA GLY A 91 -2.36 10.95 -9.04
C GLY A 91 -1.81 11.92 -8.01
N HIS A 92 -1.75 11.54 -6.73
CA HIS A 92 -1.01 12.34 -5.75
C HIS A 92 0.50 12.08 -5.88
N ARG A 93 1.26 13.17 -5.93
CA ARG A 93 2.73 13.20 -6.01
C ARG A 93 3.28 13.82 -4.73
N HIS A 94 4.59 13.85 -4.60
CA HIS A 94 5.29 14.42 -3.45
C HIS A 94 6.68 14.92 -3.83
N GLU A 95 6.78 15.56 -4.99
CA GLU A 95 8.05 16.12 -5.49
C GLU A 95 8.30 17.53 -4.91
N THR A 96 7.24 18.23 -4.49
CA THR A 96 7.33 19.49 -3.74
C THR A 96 6.77 19.36 -2.32
N GLU A 97 7.06 20.35 -1.47
CA GLU A 97 6.55 20.38 -0.08
C GLU A 97 5.01 20.50 -0.05
N GLU A 98 4.44 21.30 -0.95
CA GLU A 98 2.99 21.45 -1.09
C GLU A 98 2.32 20.13 -1.49
N GLU A 99 2.90 19.44 -2.48
CA GLU A 99 2.42 18.13 -2.91
C GLU A 99 2.52 17.09 -1.78
N TRP A 100 3.63 17.10 -1.04
CA TRP A 100 3.83 16.21 0.11
C TRP A 100 2.78 16.47 1.19
N ASN A 101 2.53 17.72 1.56
CA ASN A 101 1.54 18.08 2.56
C ASN A 101 0.13 17.63 2.15
N GLU A 102 -0.25 17.84 0.89
CA GLU A 102 -1.52 17.35 0.36
C GLU A 102 -1.61 15.81 0.41
N MET A 103 -0.56 15.11 0.00
CA MET A 103 -0.51 13.65 0.04
C MET A 103 -0.63 13.12 1.47
N GLN A 104 0.02 13.76 2.45
CA GLN A 104 -0.09 13.38 3.86
C GLN A 104 -1.52 13.51 4.39
N GLN A 105 -2.24 14.56 4.00
CA GLN A 105 -3.66 14.72 4.35
C GLN A 105 -4.51 13.58 3.76
N LYS A 106 -4.25 13.17 2.51
CA LYS A 106 -4.96 12.07 1.86
C LYS A 106 -4.67 10.72 2.49
N VAL A 107 -3.40 10.44 2.80
CA VAL A 107 -3.00 9.24 3.54
C VAL A 107 -3.71 9.20 4.90
N SER A 108 -3.67 10.31 5.66
CA SER A 108 -4.31 10.41 6.97
C SER A 108 -5.83 10.18 6.88
N TYR A 109 -6.48 10.73 5.85
CA TYR A 109 -7.89 10.50 5.58
C TYR A 109 -8.18 9.01 5.33
N ILE A 110 -7.43 8.35 4.44
CA ILE A 110 -7.59 6.92 4.16
C ILE A 110 -7.43 6.08 5.45
N LEU A 111 -6.42 6.37 6.26
CA LEU A 111 -6.17 5.66 7.51
C LEU A 111 -7.30 5.90 8.53
N SER A 112 -7.86 7.11 8.61
CA SER A 112 -9.00 7.38 9.47
C SER A 112 -10.24 6.59 9.06
N GLU A 113 -10.51 6.48 7.76
CA GLU A 113 -11.65 5.71 7.25
C GLU A 113 -11.44 4.20 7.42
N PHE A 114 -10.21 3.73 7.23
CA PHE A 114 -9.84 2.34 7.48
C PHE A 114 -10.03 1.96 8.96
N ASN A 115 -9.61 2.83 9.88
CA ASN A 115 -9.71 2.58 11.33
C ASN A 115 -11.13 2.75 11.89
N ARG A 116 -12.05 3.42 11.15
CA ARG A 116 -13.48 3.48 11.52
C ARG A 116 -14.20 2.14 11.34
N GLN A 117 -13.66 1.22 10.54
CA GLN A 117 -14.20 -0.12 10.39
C GLN A 117 -13.74 -0.97 11.60
N PRO A 118 -14.65 -1.59 12.38
CA PRO A 118 -14.23 -2.47 13.46
C PRO A 118 -13.40 -3.62 12.88
N PRO A 119 -12.32 -4.07 13.57
CA PRO A 119 -11.55 -5.21 13.10
C PRO A 119 -12.48 -6.39 12.89
N ARG A 120 -12.52 -6.92 11.66
CA ARG A 120 -13.27 -8.15 11.37
C ARG A 120 -12.77 -9.23 12.32
N ALA A 121 -13.70 -9.89 13.01
CA ALA A 121 -13.38 -10.92 13.99
C ALA A 121 -12.36 -11.90 13.40
N THR A 122 -11.20 -11.99 14.04
CA THR A 122 -10.20 -13.00 13.70
C THR A 122 -10.80 -14.36 14.07
N HIS A 123 -10.86 -15.28 13.11
CA HIS A 123 -11.13 -16.68 13.41
C HIS A 123 -9.98 -17.19 14.29
N LYS A 124 -10.17 -17.15 15.61
CA LYS A 124 -9.34 -17.92 16.54
C LYS A 124 -9.59 -19.38 16.20
N GLU A 125 -8.64 -20.04 15.56
CA GLU A 125 -8.59 -21.51 15.54
C GLU A 125 -8.66 -21.99 16.99
N LYS A 126 -9.77 -22.64 17.34
CA LYS A 126 -9.92 -23.34 18.60
C LYS A 126 -8.89 -24.46 18.60
N ARG A 127 -7.79 -24.31 19.35
CA ARG A 127 -7.01 -25.47 19.78
C ARG A 127 -7.95 -26.33 20.63
N VAL A 128 -8.41 -27.44 20.05
CA VAL A 128 -9.12 -28.49 20.78
C VAL A 128 -8.12 -29.08 21.76
N GLY A 129 -8.32 -28.82 23.05
CA GLY A 129 -7.62 -29.53 24.11
C GLY A 129 -7.99 -31.01 24.04
N HIS A 130 -7.02 -31.87 23.76
CA HIS A 130 -7.15 -33.29 24.00
C HIS A 130 -6.77 -33.52 25.46
N GLN A 131 -7.80 -33.54 26.32
CA GLN A 131 -7.71 -33.99 27.69
C GLN A 131 -8.27 -35.41 27.67
N THR A 132 -7.38 -36.40 27.66
CA THR A 132 -7.73 -37.79 27.95
C THR A 132 -7.35 -38.04 29.40
N ASP A 133 -8.31 -37.90 30.29
CA ASP A 133 -8.29 -38.54 31.61
C ASP A 133 -8.79 -39.98 31.44
N SER A 134 -7.92 -40.96 31.71
CA SER A 134 -8.18 -42.22 32.43
C SER A 134 -6.91 -43.07 32.44
#